data_AF-A0A946AMV5-F1
#
_entry.id   AF-A0A946AMV5-F1
#
_cell.length_a   1.000
_cell.length_b   1.000
_cell.length_c   1.000
_cell.angle_alpha   90.00
_cell.angle_beta   90.00
_cell.angle_gamma   90.00
#
_symmetry.space_group_name_H-M   'P 1'
#
loop_
_entity.id
_entity.type
_entity.pdbx_description
1 polymer ?
#
loop_
_entity_poly.entity_id
_entity_poly.type
_entity_poly.pdbx_seq_one_letter_code
_entity_poly.pdbx_strand_id
1 'polypeptide(L)'
;MKSRANRISNNKSIVWFEVPADPRSLKFTSGFEPNFSNNLDLSVSRSSAYGGRIEKYRIASRNERIQYLIVAGPTHVWIVNPQALTTELSTYGLRSVDVITDEDLCIPGYEFFDNEGAGQIHSQIRDGLAGDLFPVDPDRTDASPCSEKMPVVKAFRRAILTSRPKLAGK
;
A
#
# COMPACT_ATOMS: atom_id res chain seq x y z
N MET A 1 -18.91 12.95 -24.60
CA MET A 1 -18.31 13.16 -23.26
C MET A 1 -16.99 12.37 -23.24
N LYS A 2 -15.82 13.02 -23.28
CA LYS A 2 -14.54 12.28 -23.25
C LYS A 2 -14.42 11.56 -21.91
N SER A 3 -14.06 10.28 -21.94
CA SER A 3 -13.90 9.40 -20.77
C SER A 3 -13.10 10.11 -19.66
N ARG A 4 -13.64 10.08 -18.44
CA ARG A 4 -13.14 10.74 -17.21
C ARG A 4 -12.01 9.95 -16.53
N ALA A 5 -11.39 9.02 -17.23
CA ALA A 5 -10.48 8.04 -16.65
C ALA A 5 -9.03 8.56 -16.52
N ASN A 6 -8.35 8.13 -15.45
CA ASN A 6 -6.95 8.34 -15.05
C ASN A 6 -6.00 8.97 -16.11
N ARG A 7 -5.75 10.28 -15.97
CA ARG A 7 -4.75 11.04 -16.75
C ARG A 7 -3.32 10.89 -16.24
N ILE A 8 -3.12 10.33 -15.04
CA ILE A 8 -1.78 10.12 -14.50
C ILE A 8 -1.00 9.15 -15.39
N SER A 9 -1.64 8.09 -15.87
CA SER A 9 -1.02 7.05 -16.70
C SER A 9 -1.76 6.77 -18.00
N ASN A 10 -2.60 7.70 -18.48
CA ASN A 10 -3.41 7.54 -19.70
C ASN A 10 -4.22 6.22 -19.69
N ASN A 11 -4.92 5.95 -18.59
CA ASN A 11 -5.70 4.73 -18.33
C ASN A 11 -4.90 3.42 -18.29
N LYS A 12 -3.58 3.47 -18.19
CA LYS A 12 -2.74 2.29 -17.97
C LYS A 12 -2.56 2.04 -16.48
N SER A 13 -2.39 0.79 -16.07
CA SER A 13 -2.01 0.53 -14.68
C SER A 13 -0.60 1.06 -14.41
N ILE A 14 -0.41 1.69 -13.26
CA ILE A 14 0.93 2.13 -12.82
C ILE A 14 1.72 1.00 -12.16
N VAL A 15 1.03 -0.06 -11.76
CA VAL A 15 1.57 -1.18 -10.99
C VAL A 15 0.67 -2.41 -11.16
N TRP A 16 1.25 -3.59 -11.33
CA TRP A 16 0.52 -4.83 -11.55
C TRP A 16 1.32 -6.03 -11.06
N PHE A 17 0.65 -7.17 -10.88
CA PHE A 17 1.29 -8.45 -10.65
C PHE A 17 1.37 -9.23 -11.96
N GLU A 18 2.56 -9.67 -12.38
CA GLU A 18 2.70 -10.51 -13.58
C GLU A 18 2.04 -11.90 -13.39
N VAL A 19 2.02 -12.38 -12.15
CA VAL A 19 1.32 -13.60 -11.75
C VAL A 19 0.25 -13.20 -10.74
N PRO A 20 -1.05 -13.38 -11.06
CA PRO A 20 -2.13 -12.99 -10.16
C PRO A 20 -1.93 -13.52 -8.74
N ALA A 21 -2.14 -12.65 -7.75
CA ALA A 21 -1.97 -12.92 -6.33
C ALA A 21 -0.57 -13.43 -5.89
N ASP A 22 0.47 -13.41 -6.75
CA ASP A 22 1.85 -13.63 -6.32
C ASP A 22 2.52 -12.30 -5.97
N PRO A 23 2.71 -11.97 -4.68
CA PRO A 23 3.32 -10.71 -4.27
C PRO A 23 4.73 -10.49 -4.83
N ARG A 24 5.43 -11.56 -5.20
CA ARG A 24 6.80 -11.51 -5.74
C ARG A 24 6.84 -11.00 -7.18
N SER A 25 5.71 -11.10 -7.89
CA SER A 25 5.58 -10.76 -9.31
C SER A 25 5.22 -9.29 -9.55
N LEU A 26 5.18 -8.48 -8.48
CA LEU A 26 4.88 -7.05 -8.54
C LEU A 26 5.84 -6.31 -9.49
N LYS A 27 5.26 -5.57 -10.44
CA LYS A 27 5.95 -4.68 -11.38
C LYS A 27 5.34 -3.30 -11.34
N PHE A 28 6.16 -2.31 -11.69
CA PHE A 28 5.75 -0.92 -11.85
C PHE A 28 5.95 -0.49 -13.29
N THR A 29 5.11 0.44 -13.74
CA THR A 29 5.42 1.22 -14.93
C THR A 29 6.60 2.13 -14.58
N SER A 30 7.60 2.18 -15.46
CA SER A 30 8.80 3.00 -15.28
C SER A 30 8.47 4.44 -14.88
N GLY A 31 9.09 4.90 -13.80
CA GLY A 31 8.89 6.23 -13.21
C GLY A 31 7.80 6.25 -12.14
N PHE A 32 6.93 5.25 -12.05
CA PHE A 32 5.92 5.17 -10.99
C PHE A 32 6.42 4.43 -9.75
N GLU A 33 7.59 3.80 -9.76
CA GLU A 33 8.17 3.17 -8.57
C GLU A 33 8.30 4.19 -7.41
N PRO A 34 8.09 3.78 -6.15
CA PRO A 34 8.38 4.63 -5.01
C PRO A 34 9.83 5.09 -5.00
N ASN A 35 10.04 6.38 -4.77
CA ASN A 35 11.35 6.97 -4.60
C ASN A 35 11.70 7.08 -3.11
N PHE A 36 12.35 6.06 -2.55
CA PHE A 36 12.69 6.04 -1.12
C PHE A 36 13.73 7.07 -0.67
N SER A 37 14.35 7.83 -1.58
CA SER A 37 15.16 8.99 -1.18
C SER A 37 14.35 10.28 -1.04
N ASN A 38 13.11 10.30 -1.52
CA ASN A 38 12.21 11.45 -1.48
C ASN A 38 10.99 11.17 -0.60
N ASN A 39 11.16 11.38 0.71
CA ASN A 39 10.06 11.32 1.68
C ASN A 39 9.37 12.68 1.73
N LEU A 40 8.10 12.71 1.31
CA LEU A 40 7.28 13.92 1.34
C LEU A 40 6.84 14.27 2.75
N ASP A 41 6.55 13.26 3.57
CA ASP A 41 5.99 13.44 4.91
C ASP A 41 6.17 12.18 5.76
N LEU A 42 6.18 12.37 7.08
CA LEU A 42 6.17 11.31 8.09
C LEU A 42 5.21 11.71 9.21
N SER A 43 4.17 10.90 9.41
CA SER A 43 3.33 11.01 10.60
C SER A 43 3.43 9.77 11.47
N VAL A 44 3.18 9.96 12.77
CA VAL A 44 3.29 8.90 13.78
C VAL A 44 1.96 8.80 14.51
N SER A 45 1.54 7.57 14.78
CA SER A 45 0.37 7.27 15.60
C SER A 45 0.65 6.05 16.47
N ARG A 46 -0.31 5.65 17.30
CA ARG A 46 -0.25 4.44 18.12
C ARG A 46 -1.49 3.60 17.87
N SER A 47 -1.32 2.29 17.72
CA SER A 47 -2.42 1.34 17.69
C SER A 47 -2.00 0.03 18.35
N SER A 48 -2.88 -0.46 19.23
CA SER A 48 -2.70 -1.74 19.90
C SER A 48 -2.75 -2.92 18.93
N ALA A 49 -3.56 -2.82 17.86
CA ALA A 49 -3.68 -3.87 16.84
C ALA A 49 -2.34 -4.18 16.17
N TYR A 50 -1.50 -3.17 15.95
CA TYR A 50 -0.18 -3.33 15.35
C TYR A 50 0.96 -3.17 16.37
N GLY A 51 0.74 -3.57 17.63
CA GLY A 51 1.82 -3.67 18.61
C GLY A 51 2.42 -2.34 19.09
N GLY A 52 1.72 -1.21 18.91
CA GLY A 52 2.11 0.08 19.48
C GLY A 52 2.35 1.16 18.43
N ARG A 53 3.59 1.66 18.33
CA ARG A 53 3.93 2.81 17.48
C ARG A 53 3.82 2.45 16.00
N ILE A 54 3.09 3.26 15.24
CA ILE A 54 2.96 3.15 13.79
C ILE A 54 3.44 4.43 13.14
N GLU A 55 4.18 4.26 12.06
CA GLU A 55 4.73 5.33 11.24
C GLU A 55 4.10 5.27 9.85
N LYS A 56 3.67 6.42 9.34
CA LYS A 56 3.02 6.56 8.04
C LYS A 56 3.86 7.47 7.17
N TYR A 57 4.42 6.92 6.11
CA TYR A 57 5.33 7.57 5.20
C TYR A 57 4.60 7.96 3.92
N ARG A 58 4.67 9.23 3.54
CA ARG A 58 4.30 9.64 2.18
C ARG A 58 5.55 9.69 1.33
N ILE A 59 5.56 8.88 0.27
CA ILE A 59 6.73 8.70 -0.59
C ILE A 59 6.32 9.01 -2.02
N ALA A 60 6.98 9.96 -2.66
CA ALA A 60 6.71 10.28 -4.06
C ALA A 60 7.11 9.12 -4.98
N SER A 61 6.43 8.97 -6.12
CA SER A 61 6.98 8.17 -7.22
C SER A 61 8.22 8.84 -7.83
N ARG A 62 9.05 8.08 -8.54
CA ARG A 62 10.25 8.62 -9.22
C ARG A 62 9.97 9.75 -10.20
N ASN A 63 8.79 9.75 -10.83
CA ASN A 63 8.33 10.80 -11.73
C ASN A 63 7.53 11.91 -11.02
N GLU A 64 7.37 11.81 -9.69
CA GLU A 64 6.70 12.79 -8.83
C GLU A 64 5.24 13.10 -9.22
N ARG A 65 4.57 12.18 -9.91
CA ARG A 65 3.16 12.34 -10.31
C ARG A 65 2.18 11.79 -9.27
N ILE A 66 2.63 10.85 -8.44
CA ILE A 66 1.83 10.24 -7.38
C ILE A 66 2.63 10.15 -6.09
N GLN A 67 1.93 9.81 -5.01
CA GLN A 67 2.52 9.43 -3.74
C GLN A 67 1.95 8.10 -3.25
N TYR A 68 2.80 7.33 -2.60
CA TYR A 68 2.47 6.13 -1.85
C TYR A 68 2.37 6.49 -0.37
N LEU A 69 1.33 5.99 0.30
CA LEU A 69 1.28 5.96 1.75
C LEU A 69 1.72 4.58 2.21
N ILE A 70 2.93 4.47 2.77
CA ILE A 70 3.45 3.23 3.34
C ILE A 70 3.32 3.31 4.86
N VAL A 71 2.65 2.33 5.45
CA VAL A 71 2.46 2.24 6.89
C VAL A 71 3.39 1.17 7.45
N ALA A 72 4.12 1.51 8.51
CA ALA A 72 5.07 0.63 9.17
C ALA A 72 4.80 0.59 10.68
N GLY A 73 4.53 -0.61 11.19
CA GLY A 73 4.53 -0.92 12.63
C GLY A 73 5.70 -1.84 12.99
N PRO A 74 5.80 -2.26 14.27
CA PRO A 74 6.81 -3.21 14.73
C PRO A 74 6.75 -4.55 13.99
N THR A 75 5.54 -5.01 13.66
CA THR A 75 5.31 -6.34 13.07
C THR A 75 4.88 -6.28 11.60
N HIS A 76 4.25 -5.20 11.14
CA HIS A 76 3.63 -5.13 9.80
C HIS A 76 4.19 -3.96 9.00
N VAL A 77 4.29 -4.15 7.68
CA VAL A 77 4.44 -3.06 6.71
C VAL A 77 3.49 -3.30 5.56
N TRP A 78 2.69 -2.29 5.19
CA TRP A 78 1.75 -2.38 4.09
C TRP A 78 1.62 -1.04 3.36
N ILE A 79 1.01 -1.09 2.18
CA ILE A 79 0.81 0.06 1.30
C ILE A 79 -0.68 0.39 1.25
N VAL A 80 -0.99 1.67 1.34
CA VAL A 80 -2.34 2.21 1.12
C VAL A 80 -2.41 2.79 -0.29
N ASN A 81 -3.61 2.81 -0.88
CA ASN A 81 -3.85 3.22 -2.27
C ASN A 81 -3.04 4.47 -2.67
N PRO A 82 -2.29 4.41 -3.79
CA PRO A 82 -1.55 5.56 -4.29
C PRO A 82 -2.47 6.74 -4.61
N GLN A 83 -1.99 7.94 -4.37
CA GLN A 83 -2.75 9.17 -4.59
C GLN A 83 -2.04 10.05 -5.61
N ALA A 84 -2.79 10.63 -6.54
CA ALA A 84 -2.25 11.64 -7.44
C ALA A 84 -1.79 12.87 -6.65
N LEU A 85 -0.64 13.43 -7.04
CA LEU A 85 -0.15 14.70 -6.48
C LEU A 85 -0.78 15.91 -7.17
N THR A 86 -1.43 15.70 -8.31
CA THR A 86 -2.21 16.73 -9.02
C THR A 86 -3.67 16.67 -8.62
N THR A 87 -4.23 17.82 -8.27
CA THR A 87 -5.66 18.01 -8.10
C THR A 87 -6.22 18.86 -9.23
N GLU A 88 -7.38 18.49 -9.79
CA GLU A 88 -8.04 19.32 -10.80
C GLU A 88 -9.08 20.23 -10.12
N LEU A 89 -9.03 21.54 -10.41
CA LEU A 89 -10.07 22.49 -10.04
C LEU A 89 -11.20 22.42 -11.05
N SER A 90 -12.43 22.27 -10.59
CA SER A 90 -13.64 22.35 -11.39
C SER A 90 -14.55 23.48 -10.90
N THR A 91 -15.50 23.91 -11.72
CA THR A 91 -16.54 24.88 -11.33
C THR A 91 -17.39 24.45 -10.13
N TYR A 92 -17.36 23.16 -9.77
CA TYR A 92 -18.10 22.58 -8.64
C TYR A 92 -17.20 22.11 -7.49
N GLY A 93 -15.90 22.44 -7.50
CA GLY A 93 -14.97 22.13 -6.42
C GLY A 93 -13.71 21.37 -6.85
N LEU A 94 -12.98 20.89 -5.84
CA LEU A 94 -11.74 20.12 -5.99
C LEU A 94 -12.06 18.66 -6.39
N ARG A 95 -11.37 18.15 -7.41
CA ARG A 95 -11.44 16.73 -7.77
C ARG A 95 -10.08 16.06 -7.66
N SER A 96 -10.07 14.91 -6.99
CA SER A 96 -8.95 13.99 -6.99
C SER A 96 -8.88 13.26 -8.33
N VAL A 97 -7.66 13.01 -8.81
CA VAL A 97 -7.43 12.17 -10.00
C VAL A 97 -7.20 10.74 -9.55
N ASP A 98 -7.98 9.81 -10.09
CA ASP A 98 -7.85 8.39 -9.76
C ASP A 98 -6.52 7.83 -10.28
N VAL A 99 -5.90 6.97 -9.49
CA VAL A 99 -4.70 6.22 -9.85
C VAL A 99 -5.07 4.75 -9.97
N ILE A 100 -4.98 4.21 -11.19
CA ILE A 100 -5.26 2.80 -11.47
C ILE A 100 -4.08 1.95 -10.99
N THR A 101 -4.33 1.13 -9.98
CA THR A 101 -3.41 0.17 -9.39
C THR A 101 -4.10 -1.17 -9.27
N ASP A 102 -3.33 -2.24 -9.27
CA ASP A 102 -3.80 -3.53 -8.80
C ASP A 102 -4.15 -3.43 -7.29
N GLU A 103 -5.30 -3.99 -6.90
CA GLU A 103 -5.80 -3.92 -5.53
C GLU A 103 -4.96 -4.77 -4.57
N ASP A 104 -4.36 -5.85 -5.09
CA ASP A 104 -3.43 -6.73 -4.38
C ASP A 104 -2.16 -6.00 -3.89
N LEU A 105 -1.89 -4.78 -4.39
CA LEU A 105 -0.82 -3.92 -3.84
C LEU A 105 -1.20 -3.39 -2.44
N CYS A 106 -2.50 -3.18 -2.22
CA CYS A 106 -3.04 -2.37 -1.14
C CYS A 106 -3.68 -3.23 -0.03
N ILE A 107 -3.19 -4.45 0.15
CA ILE A 107 -3.68 -5.36 1.19
C ILE A 107 -3.35 -4.74 2.56
N PRO A 108 -4.35 -4.48 3.43
CA PRO A 108 -4.12 -3.93 4.75
C PRO A 108 -3.34 -4.92 5.62
N GLY A 109 -2.61 -4.44 6.64
CA GLY A 109 -1.83 -5.34 7.52
C GLY A 109 -2.67 -6.45 8.18
N TYR A 110 -3.95 -6.19 8.43
CA TYR A 110 -4.96 -7.22 8.73
C TYR A 110 -6.09 -7.10 7.71
N GLU A 111 -6.32 -8.15 6.94
CA GLU A 111 -7.34 -8.21 5.89
C GLU A 111 -8.62 -8.86 6.42
N PHE A 112 -9.78 -8.32 6.05
CA PHE A 112 -11.07 -8.98 6.25
C PHE A 112 -11.33 -10.03 5.19
N PHE A 113 -11.91 -11.15 5.58
CA PHE A 113 -12.53 -12.07 4.65
C PHE A 113 -13.94 -11.61 4.35
N ASP A 114 -14.21 -11.12 3.13
CA ASP A 114 -15.56 -10.69 2.81
C ASP A 114 -16.46 -11.89 2.54
N ASN A 115 -17.53 -12.03 3.31
CA ASN A 115 -18.64 -12.94 3.05
C ASN A 115 -19.73 -12.15 2.30
N GLU A 116 -19.46 -11.71 1.08
CA GLU A 116 -20.48 -11.04 0.28
C GLU A 116 -21.56 -12.05 -0.13
N GLY A 117 -22.67 -12.12 0.63
CA GLY A 117 -24.04 -12.50 0.25
C GLY A 117 -24.32 -13.85 -0.43
N ALA A 118 -23.31 -14.53 -0.96
CA ALA A 118 -23.36 -15.70 -1.84
C ALA A 118 -22.44 -16.83 -1.35
N GLY A 119 -21.85 -16.69 -0.16
CA GLY A 119 -21.05 -17.75 0.49
C GLY A 119 -19.66 -17.98 -0.12
N GLN A 120 -19.17 -17.10 -1.00
CA GLN A 120 -17.77 -17.10 -1.40
C GLN A 120 -17.00 -16.07 -0.58
N ILE A 121 -15.99 -16.55 0.15
CA ILE A 121 -15.00 -15.72 0.80
C ILE A 121 -14.07 -15.17 -0.28
N HIS A 122 -14.06 -13.86 -0.50
CA HIS A 122 -13.06 -13.21 -1.34
C HIS A 122 -11.89 -12.73 -0.46
N SER A 123 -10.68 -13.19 -0.77
CA SER A 123 -9.43 -12.84 -0.07
C SER A 123 -8.42 -12.35 -1.09
N GLN A 124 -7.85 -11.17 -0.85
CA GLN A 124 -6.72 -10.62 -1.58
C GLN A 124 -5.41 -11.34 -1.20
N ILE A 125 -5.33 -11.93 0.01
CA ILE A 125 -4.23 -12.82 0.36
C ILE A 125 -4.37 -14.16 -0.36
N ARG A 126 -3.36 -14.51 -1.16
CA ARG A 126 -3.23 -15.84 -1.80
C ARG A 126 -3.09 -16.96 -0.77
N ASP A 127 -3.61 -18.14 -1.13
CA ASP A 127 -3.43 -19.38 -0.37
C ASP A 127 -1.98 -19.62 0.07
N GLY A 128 -1.83 -19.94 1.35
CA GLY A 128 -0.52 -20.18 1.98
C GLY A 128 0.29 -18.91 2.26
N LEU A 129 -0.26 -17.71 2.04
CA LEU A 129 0.32 -16.43 2.41
C LEU A 129 -0.43 -15.71 3.54
N ALA A 130 -1.54 -16.29 4.00
CA ALA A 130 -2.26 -15.87 5.20
C ALA A 130 -1.44 -16.22 6.44
N GLY A 131 -1.33 -15.26 7.36
CA GLY A 131 -0.78 -15.48 8.70
C GLY A 131 -1.86 -15.92 9.68
N ASP A 132 -1.60 -15.67 10.96
CA ASP A 132 -2.55 -15.99 12.03
C ASP A 132 -3.79 -15.08 11.97
N LEU A 133 -4.90 -15.58 12.51
CA LEU A 133 -6.09 -14.76 12.74
C LEU A 133 -5.77 -13.61 13.69
N PHE A 134 -6.37 -12.45 13.45
CA PHE A 134 -6.22 -11.31 14.32
C PHE A 134 -6.85 -11.62 15.70
N PRO A 135 -6.11 -11.50 16.82
CA PRO A 135 -6.58 -11.99 18.12
C PRO A 135 -7.85 -11.33 18.67
N VAL A 136 -8.20 -10.14 18.16
CA VAL A 136 -9.34 -9.34 18.67
C VAL A 136 -10.57 -9.47 17.77
N ASP A 137 -10.38 -9.82 16.49
CA ASP A 137 -11.45 -9.92 15.50
C ASP A 137 -11.12 -11.07 14.54
N PRO A 138 -11.71 -12.26 14.72
CA PRO A 138 -11.36 -13.48 13.99
C PRO A 138 -11.77 -13.43 12.51
N ASP A 139 -12.56 -12.43 12.10
CA ASP A 139 -12.91 -12.21 10.70
C ASP A 139 -11.76 -11.53 9.92
N ARG A 140 -10.64 -11.24 10.61
CA ARG A 140 -9.44 -10.69 10.00
C ARG A 140 -8.24 -11.61 10.13
N THR A 141 -7.38 -11.55 9.13
CA THR A 141 -6.13 -12.33 9.08
C THR A 141 -4.92 -11.45 8.84
N ASP A 142 -3.81 -11.85 9.46
CA ASP A 142 -2.51 -11.24 9.25
C ASP A 142 -2.07 -11.37 7.78
N ALA A 143 -1.96 -10.23 7.11
CA ALA A 143 -1.52 -10.14 5.73
C ALA A 143 0.00 -9.99 5.59
N SER A 144 0.73 -9.82 6.70
CA SER A 144 2.17 -9.59 6.68
C SER A 144 2.95 -10.67 5.93
N PRO A 145 2.62 -11.98 5.97
CA PRO A 145 3.39 -12.95 5.19
C PRO A 145 3.24 -12.78 3.67
N CYS A 146 2.13 -12.18 3.23
CA CYS A 146 1.92 -11.75 1.85
C CYS A 146 2.70 -10.46 1.55
N SER A 147 2.49 -9.39 2.33
CA SER A 147 3.12 -8.09 2.10
C SER A 147 4.65 -8.15 2.16
N GLU A 148 5.22 -8.94 3.08
CA GLU A 148 6.67 -9.13 3.21
C GLU A 148 7.31 -9.82 2.00
N LYS A 149 6.53 -10.49 1.16
CA LYS A 149 7.03 -11.07 -0.10
C LYS A 149 7.12 -10.05 -1.22
N MET A 150 6.45 -8.91 -1.10
CA MET A 150 6.46 -7.86 -2.13
C MET A 150 7.85 -7.19 -2.24
N PRO A 151 8.42 -7.07 -3.45
CA PRO A 151 9.70 -6.39 -3.68
C PRO A 151 9.75 -4.97 -3.12
N VAL A 152 8.64 -4.23 -3.22
CA VAL A 152 8.53 -2.84 -2.75
C VAL A 152 8.63 -2.74 -1.22
N VAL A 153 7.99 -3.65 -0.48
CA VAL A 153 8.05 -3.69 1.00
C VAL A 153 9.47 -4.02 1.46
N LYS A 154 10.10 -5.02 0.84
CA LYS A 154 11.51 -5.37 1.12
C LYS A 154 12.45 -4.19 0.85
N ALA A 155 12.23 -3.48 -0.27
CA ALA A 155 13.04 -2.33 -0.63
C ALA A 155 12.83 -1.16 0.34
N PHE A 156 11.59 -0.90 0.77
CA PHE A 156 11.28 0.09 1.79
C PHE A 156 11.96 -0.22 3.13
N ARG A 157 11.87 -1.46 3.62
CA ARG A 157 12.55 -1.89 4.86
C ARG A 157 14.05 -1.65 4.80
N ARG A 158 14.68 -1.99 3.67
CA ARG A 158 16.11 -1.79 3.43
C ARG A 158 16.49 -0.30 3.34
N ALA A 159 15.69 0.51 2.66
CA ALA A 159 16.04 1.91 2.43
C ALA A 159 15.75 2.79 3.66
N ILE A 160 14.62 2.57 4.33
CA ILE A 160 14.08 3.48 5.35
C ILE A 160 14.23 2.92 6.77
N LEU A 161 13.86 1.66 7.00
CA LEU A 161 13.78 1.13 8.37
C LEU A 161 15.12 0.66 8.93
N THR A 162 16.01 0.13 8.08
CA THR A 162 17.35 -0.34 8.48
C THR A 162 18.41 0.74 8.45
N SER A 163 18.26 1.75 7.60
CA SER A 163 19.18 2.90 7.51
C SER A 163 19.04 3.91 8.66
N ARG A 164 18.09 3.70 9.58
CA ARG A 164 17.93 4.57 10.75
C ARG A 164 18.92 4.19 11.84
N PRO A 165 19.68 5.15 12.41
CA PRO A 165 20.31 4.90 13.70
C PRO A 165 19.20 4.53 14.69
N LYS A 166 19.40 3.45 15.46
CA LYS A 166 18.51 3.10 16.57
C LYS A 166 18.37 4.37 17.42
N LEU A 167 17.22 5.03 17.37
CA LEU A 167 16.90 6.07 18.32
C LEU A 167 16.89 5.36 19.67
N ALA A 168 17.98 5.55 20.42
CA ALA A 168 18.11 5.08 21.78
C ALA A 168 16.86 5.56 22.53
N GLY A 169 16.13 4.60 23.11
CA GLY A 169 15.01 4.91 23.97
C GLY A 169 15.46 5.90 25.05
N LYS A 170 14.75 7.03 25.12
CA LYS A 170 14.62 7.81 26.33
C LYS A 170 13.29 7.46 26.96
#